data_AF-A0A842V4A9-F1
#
_entry.id   AF-A0A842V4A9-F1
#
_cell.length_a   1.000
_cell.length_b   1.000
_cell.length_c   1.000
_cell.angle_alpha   90.00
_cell.angle_beta   90.00
_cell.angle_gamma   90.00
#
_symmetry.space_group_name_H-M   'P 1'
#
loop_
_entity.id
_entity.type
_entity.pdbx_description
1 polymer ?
#
loop_
_entity_poly.entity_id
_entity_poly.type
_entity_poly.pdbx_seq_one_letter_code
_entity_poly.pdbx_strand_id
1 'polypeptide(L)'
;MEIEQLINNYKDFLVIVEGQKDCQCLQHLGFTHILILNKPLFAVVEEVVAQQPQKVVLLTDLDTAGKKLYRYLYKHLTRHGIPVDDTLRHFLFKETPVRQIEGLCSYLGLHKL
;
A
#
# COMPACT_ATOMS: atom_id res chain seq x y z
N MET A 1 -14.92 -6.25 -11.99
CA MET A 1 -13.85 -5.27 -12.23
C MET A 1 -12.57 -6.05 -12.37
N GLU A 2 -11.85 -5.85 -13.47
CA GLU A 2 -10.55 -6.49 -13.68
C GLU A 2 -9.52 -5.86 -12.73
N ILE A 3 -8.63 -6.68 -12.16
CA ILE A 3 -7.62 -6.23 -11.19
C ILE A 3 -6.71 -5.13 -11.75
N GLU A 4 -6.40 -5.18 -13.05
CA GLU A 4 -5.57 -4.18 -13.72
C GLU A 4 -6.24 -2.80 -13.75
N GLN A 5 -7.54 -2.77 -14.06
CA GLN A 5 -8.33 -1.52 -14.01
C GLN A 5 -8.36 -0.95 -12.60
N LEU A 6 -8.52 -1.81 -11.59
CA LEU A 6 -8.48 -1.37 -10.20
C LEU A 6 -7.11 -0.79 -9.84
N ILE A 7 -6.02 -1.46 -10.18
CA ILE A 7 -4.65 -0.99 -9.91
C ILE A 7 -4.39 0.36 -10.59
N ASN A 8 -4.83 0.54 -11.84
CA ASN A 8 -4.67 1.80 -12.56
C ASN A 8 -5.30 2.99 -11.84
N ASN A 9 -6.39 2.79 -11.10
CA ASN A 9 -7.04 3.85 -10.32
C ASN A 9 -6.21 4.33 -9.12
N TYR A 10 -5.14 3.64 -8.73
CA TYR A 10 -4.36 3.95 -7.53
C TYR A 10 -2.93 4.42 -7.78
N LYS A 11 -2.44 4.44 -9.03
CA LYS A 11 -1.02 4.67 -9.34
C LYS A 11 -0.46 6.02 -8.90
N ASP A 12 -1.32 7.03 -8.90
CA ASP A 12 -0.97 8.42 -8.54
C ASP A 12 -1.21 8.74 -7.06
N PHE A 13 -1.74 7.79 -6.27
CA PHE A 13 -1.94 8.00 -4.84
C PHE A 13 -0.66 7.69 -4.06
N LEU A 14 -0.51 8.35 -2.91
CA LEU A 14 0.52 7.97 -1.95
C LEU A 14 0.20 6.59 -1.37
N VAL A 15 1.04 5.60 -1.69
CA VAL A 15 0.95 4.23 -1.20
C VAL A 15 2.01 3.97 -0.14
N ILE A 16 1.62 3.39 0.99
CA ILE A 16 2.54 2.97 2.05
C ILE A 16 2.68 1.45 2.03
N VAL A 17 3.91 0.97 1.96
CA VAL A 17 4.28 -0.46 1.93
C VAL A 17 5.30 -0.82 3.01
N GLU A 18 5.39 -2.11 3.35
CA GLU A 18 6.29 -2.60 4.41
C GLU A 18 7.75 -2.62 3.96
N GLY A 19 8.03 -3.16 2.76
CA GLY A 19 9.39 -3.46 2.32
C GLY A 19 9.78 -2.93 0.95
N GLN A 20 11.09 -3.01 0.67
CA GLN A 20 11.67 -2.61 -0.61
C GLN A 20 11.14 -3.44 -1.79
N LYS A 21 10.89 -4.74 -1.58
CA LYS A 21 10.38 -5.64 -2.64
C LYS A 21 8.94 -5.29 -3.04
N ASP A 22 8.11 -4.88 -2.09
CA ASP A 22 6.76 -4.38 -2.36
C ASP A 22 6.83 -3.10 -3.21
N CYS A 23 7.71 -2.17 -2.81
CA CYS A 23 7.95 -0.94 -3.57
C CYS A 23 8.40 -1.26 -5.00
N GLN A 24 9.37 -2.15 -5.18
CA GLN A 24 9.81 -2.57 -6.50
C GLN A 24 8.65 -3.15 -7.31
N CYS A 25 7.85 -4.06 -6.74
CA CYS A 25 6.71 -4.61 -7.46
C CYS A 25 5.71 -3.52 -7.90
N LEU A 26 5.35 -2.60 -6.99
CA LEU A 26 4.45 -1.50 -7.32
C LEU A 26 5.04 -0.55 -8.37
N GLN A 27 6.35 -0.27 -8.33
CA GLN A 27 7.02 0.52 -9.36
C GLN A 27 6.92 -0.13 -10.75
N HIS A 28 7.06 -1.46 -10.84
CA HIS A 28 6.87 -2.18 -12.11
C HIS A 28 5.42 -2.13 -12.60
N LEU A 29 4.46 -2.02 -11.69
CA LEU A 29 3.06 -1.81 -12.01
C LEU A 29 2.74 -0.36 -12.36
N GLY A 30 3.70 0.57 -12.21
CA GLY A 30 3.57 1.98 -12.58
C GLY A 30 3.13 2.91 -11.45
N PHE A 31 3.19 2.49 -10.20
CA PHE A 31 2.99 3.39 -9.06
C PHE A 31 4.20 4.33 -8.91
N THR A 32 3.93 5.61 -8.72
CA THR A 32 4.95 6.66 -8.71
C THR A 32 5.20 7.24 -7.32
N HIS A 33 4.21 7.17 -6.43
CA HIS A 33 4.26 7.74 -5.08
C HIS A 33 4.21 6.64 -4.01
N ILE A 34 5.37 6.11 -3.63
CA ILE A 34 5.48 5.01 -2.68
C ILE A 34 6.34 5.41 -1.49
N LEU A 35 5.84 5.18 -0.28
CA LEU A 35 6.58 5.34 0.97
C LEU A 35 6.79 3.96 1.62
N ILE A 36 8.03 3.64 1.96
CA ILE A 36 8.41 2.38 2.62
C ILE A 36 8.50 2.61 4.13
N LEU A 37 8.01 1.66 4.93
CA LEU A 37 8.12 1.67 6.39
C LEU A 37 9.55 1.32 6.87
N ASN A 38 10.52 2.18 6.55
CA ASN A 38 11.94 2.02 6.90
C ASN A 38 12.38 2.86 8.12
N LYS A 39 11.43 3.50 8.80
CA LYS A 39 11.64 4.38 9.94
C LYS A 39 10.56 4.13 11.01
N PRO A 40 10.73 4.62 12.25
CA PRO A 40 9.69 4.49 13.27
C PRO A 40 8.33 4.98 12.79
N LEU A 41 7.25 4.27 13.13
CA LEU A 41 5.92 4.56 12.58
C LEU A 41 5.41 5.97 12.88
N PHE A 42 5.80 6.56 14.02
CA PHE A 42 5.43 7.95 14.34
C PHE A 42 6.03 8.93 13.32
N ALA A 43 7.29 8.71 12.91
CA ALA A 43 7.97 9.56 11.95
C ALA A 43 7.37 9.42 10.54
N VAL A 44 6.90 8.21 10.18
CA VAL A 44 6.13 8.00 8.95
C VAL A 44 4.82 8.81 8.99
N VAL A 45 4.09 8.75 10.12
CA VAL A 45 2.85 9.53 10.28
C VAL A 45 3.12 11.02 10.14
N GLU A 46 4.15 11.55 10.80
CA GLU A 46 4.53 12.96 10.71
C GLU A 46 4.87 13.40 9.28
N GLU A 47 5.65 12.58 8.56
CA GLU A 47 6.00 12.84 7.15
C GLU A 47 4.76 12.87 6.25
N VAL A 48 3.86 11.90 6.42
CA VAL A 48 2.61 11.84 5.63
C VAL A 48 1.71 13.04 5.94
N VAL A 49 1.58 13.42 7.22
CA VAL A 49 0.80 14.59 7.63
C VAL A 49 1.39 15.88 7.08
N ALA A 50 2.72 16.00 7.02
CA ALA A 50 3.39 17.17 6.44
C ALA A 50 3.12 17.31 4.93
N GLN A 51 2.92 16.20 4.22
CA GLN A 51 2.59 16.21 2.78
C GLN A 51 1.13 16.61 2.49
N GLN A 52 0.23 16.54 3.48
CA GLN A 52 -1.20 16.82 3.34
C GLN A 52 -1.85 16.12 2.12
N PRO A 53 -1.65 14.79 1.92
CA PRO A 53 -2.24 14.10 0.80
C PRO A 53 -3.77 14.08 0.93
N GLN A 54 -4.48 14.16 -0.20
CA GLN A 54 -5.94 14.00 -0.21
C GLN A 54 -6.38 12.64 0.36
N LYS A 55 -5.57 11.61 0.13
CA LYS A 55 -5.81 10.24 0.57
C LYS A 55 -4.51 9.43 0.56
N VAL A 56 -4.43 8.43 1.43
CA VAL A 56 -3.33 7.46 1.50
C VAL A 56 -3.86 6.05 1.29
N VAL A 57 -3.15 5.24 0.52
CA VAL A 57 -3.44 3.80 0.37
C VAL A 57 -2.48 3.02 1.25
N LEU A 58 -2.99 2.15 2.11
CA LEU A 58 -2.15 1.26 2.93
C LEU A 58 -2.12 -0.14 2.31
N LEU A 59 -0.96 -0.57 1.82
CA LEU A 59 -0.75 -1.91 1.27
C LEU A 59 0.23 -2.69 2.16
N THR A 60 -0.29 -3.18 3.29
CA THR A 60 0.42 -4.06 4.23
C THR A 60 -0.09 -5.49 4.13
N ASP A 61 0.75 -6.47 4.44
CA ASP A 61 0.48 -7.90 4.31
C ASP A 61 -0.66 -8.38 5.25
N LEU A 62 -1.20 -9.57 4.97
CA LEU A 62 -2.27 -10.18 5.76
C LEU A 62 -1.80 -10.91 7.02
N ASP A 63 -0.51 -10.92 7.29
CA ASP A 63 0.03 -11.57 8.47
C ASP A 63 -0.24 -10.76 9.75
N THR A 64 0.22 -11.26 10.89
CA THR A 64 0.01 -10.60 12.18
C THR A 64 0.75 -9.27 12.29
N ALA A 65 1.92 -9.14 11.66
CA ALA A 65 2.73 -7.92 11.68
C ALA A 65 2.09 -6.84 10.79
N GLY A 66 1.78 -7.16 9.54
CA GLY A 66 1.11 -6.28 8.59
C GLY A 66 -0.25 -5.79 9.08
N LYS A 67 -1.01 -6.63 9.82
CA LYS A 67 -2.24 -6.20 10.49
C LYS A 67 -2.01 -5.21 11.63
N LYS A 68 -0.92 -5.35 12.40
CA LYS A 68 -0.57 -4.38 13.46
C LYS A 68 -0.15 -3.04 12.85
N LEU A 69 0.66 -3.08 11.79
CA LEU A 69 1.07 -1.90 11.03
C LEU A 69 -0.14 -1.15 10.46
N TYR A 70 -1.05 -1.86 9.79
CA TYR A 70 -2.30 -1.29 9.27
C TYR A 70 -3.09 -0.57 10.36
N ARG A 71 -3.35 -1.24 11.49
CA ARG A 71 -4.14 -0.67 12.59
C ARG A 71 -3.50 0.59 13.17
N TYR A 72 -2.17 0.58 13.34
CA TYR A 72 -1.45 1.74 13.82
C TYR A 72 -1.57 2.92 12.84
N LEU A 73 -1.18 2.71 11.59
CA LEU A 73 -1.17 3.76 10.57
C LEU A 73 -2.57 4.30 10.32
N TYR A 74 -3.58 3.42 10.17
CA TYR A 74 -4.97 3.81 10.00
C TYR A 74 -5.43 4.72 11.14
N LYS A 75 -5.22 4.30 12.40
CA LYS A 75 -5.66 5.06 13.58
C LYS A 75 -4.99 6.43 13.63
N HIS A 76 -3.69 6.50 13.39
CA HIS A 76 -2.94 7.73 13.54
C HIS A 76 -3.17 8.70 12.37
N LEU A 77 -3.13 8.23 11.13
CA LEU A 77 -3.40 9.06 9.95
C LEU A 77 -4.81 9.66 9.98
N THR A 78 -5.83 8.84 10.28
CA THR A 78 -7.21 9.33 10.35
C THR A 78 -7.43 10.32 11.49
N ARG A 79 -6.76 10.13 12.64
CA ARG A 79 -6.77 11.10 13.75
C ARG A 79 -6.17 12.45 13.35
N HIS A 80 -5.24 12.47 12.41
CA HIS A 80 -4.66 13.69 11.83
C HIS A 80 -5.44 14.22 10.62
N GLY A 81 -6.64 13.70 10.35
CA GLY A 81 -7.50 14.16 9.25
C GLY A 81 -7.10 13.64 7.88
N ILE A 82 -6.14 12.71 7.79
CA ILE A 82 -5.71 12.10 6.53
C ILE A 82 -6.60 10.89 6.21
N PRO A 83 -7.39 10.93 5.12
CA PRO A 83 -8.24 9.80 4.73
C PRO A 83 -7.39 8.60 4.29
N VAL A 84 -7.79 7.40 4.69
CA VAL A 84 -7.15 6.14 4.30
C VAL A 84 -8.07 5.34 3.38
N ASP A 85 -7.55 4.92 2.22
CA ASP A 85 -8.16 3.91 1.35
C ASP A 85 -7.67 2.51 1.70
N ASP A 86 -8.59 1.58 1.89
CA ASP A 86 -8.32 0.16 2.05
C ASP A 86 -8.98 -0.73 0.98
N THR A 87 -9.64 -0.14 -0.02
CA THR A 87 -10.35 -0.83 -1.10
C THR A 87 -9.43 -1.72 -1.91
N LEU A 88 -8.27 -1.19 -2.35
CA LEU A 88 -7.28 -1.97 -3.09
C LEU A 88 -6.77 -3.14 -2.25
N ARG A 89 -6.40 -2.89 -0.99
CA ARG A 89 -5.93 -3.93 -0.06
C ARG A 89 -7.00 -5.01 0.16
N HIS A 90 -8.24 -4.61 0.34
CA HIS A 90 -9.37 -5.52 0.53
C HIS A 90 -9.58 -6.40 -0.69
N PHE A 91 -9.60 -5.80 -1.88
CA PHE A 91 -9.79 -6.52 -3.14
C PHE A 91 -8.64 -7.52 -3.36
N LEU A 92 -7.39 -7.08 -3.23
CA LEU A 92 -6.21 -7.93 -3.41
C LEU A 92 -6.30 -9.19 -2.54
N PHE A 93 -6.75 -9.05 -1.29
CA PHE A 93 -6.69 -10.15 -0.33
C PHE A 93 -7.96 -11.00 -0.21
N LYS A 94 -9.12 -10.47 -0.62
CA LYS A 94 -10.37 -11.23 -0.64
C LYS A 94 -10.68 -11.86 -1.98
N GLU A 95 -10.39 -11.14 -3.06
CA GLU A 95 -10.79 -11.53 -4.41
C GLU A 95 -9.66 -12.25 -5.18
N THR A 96 -8.47 -12.37 -4.57
CA THR A 96 -7.30 -12.98 -5.23
C THR A 96 -6.53 -13.93 -4.27
N PRO A 97 -5.72 -14.85 -4.81
CA PRO A 97 -4.84 -15.70 -4.01
C PRO A 97 -3.60 -14.97 -3.48
N VAL A 98 -3.36 -13.70 -3.84
CA VAL A 98 -2.22 -12.91 -3.35
C VAL A 98 -2.26 -12.83 -1.82
N ARG A 99 -1.10 -12.99 -1.17
CA ARG A 99 -0.96 -12.91 0.31
C ARG A 99 0.03 -11.87 0.78
N GLN A 100 0.91 -11.45 -0.12
CA GLN A 100 1.94 -10.44 0.10
C GLN A 100 2.01 -9.52 -1.11
N ILE A 101 2.35 -8.26 -0.90
CA ILE A 101 2.38 -7.28 -2.01
C ILE A 101 3.43 -7.65 -3.06
N GLU A 102 4.62 -8.12 -2.65
CA GLU A 102 5.63 -8.63 -3.59
C GLU A 102 5.13 -9.74 -4.53
N GLY A 103 4.12 -10.51 -4.12
CA GLY A 103 3.51 -11.58 -4.93
C GLY A 103 2.56 -11.09 -6.02
N LEU A 104 2.16 -9.81 -5.99
CA LEU A 104 1.22 -9.24 -6.95
C LEU A 104 1.77 -9.24 -8.38
N CYS A 105 3.05 -8.91 -8.55
CA CYS A 105 3.69 -8.88 -9.86
C CYS A 105 3.69 -10.26 -10.53
N SER A 106 4.04 -11.29 -9.76
CA SER A 106 3.97 -12.68 -10.21
C SER A 106 2.54 -13.10 -10.56
N TYR A 107 1.55 -12.70 -9.76
CA TYR A 107 0.14 -13.00 -10.02
C TYR A 107 -0.36 -12.41 -11.33
N LEU A 108 0.13 -11.22 -11.70
CA LEU A 108 -0.20 -10.55 -12.96
C LEU A 108 0.65 -11.03 -14.15
N GLY A 109 1.43 -12.10 -13.99
CA GLY A 109 2.22 -12.67 -15.07
C GLY A 109 3.43 -11.82 -15.47
N LEU A 110 3.86 -10.87 -14.64
CA LEU A 110 5.09 -10.10 -14.83
C LEU A 110 6.31 -10.95 -14.44
N HIS A 111 6.52 -12.07 -15.15
CA HIS A 111 7.56 -13.07 -14.90
C HIS A 111 8.95 -12.71 -15.47
N LYS A 112 9.16 -11.47 -15.89
CA LYS A 112 10.45 -11.02 -16.43
C LYS A 112 10.90 -9.72 -15.76
N LEU A 113 11.84 -9.87 -14.83
CA LEU A 113 12.94 -8.94 -14.62
C LEU A 113 14.22 -9.76 -14.54
#